data_AF-R1GSH9-F1
#
_entry.id   AF-R1GSH9-F1
#
_cell.length_a   1.000
_cell.length_b   1.000
_cell.length_c   1.000
_cell.angle_alpha   90.00
_cell.angle_beta   90.00
_cell.angle_gamma   90.00
#
_symmetry.space_group_name_H-M   'P 1'
#
loop_
_entity.id
_entity.type
_entity.pdbx_description
1 polymer ?
#
loop_
_entity_poly.entity_id
_entity_poly.type
_entity_poly.pdbx_seq_one_letter_code
_entity_poly.pdbx_strand_id
1 'polypeptide(L)'
;MSAEERDAPLRKAQKEQFEHVEKLLREATSDVELWNVLENEVFSVIRRLNLDAPQFFAGQEDEATKKEEEKEEEEEEEEEGNPEEDSESFSEFQIIGPNYPSFMLIAMRQLRVDFPGSTLALALLPAIKSLGRGSYALGASTELYNELLAMAWLTYSDFQGIDDLLQEMENGGIDFDTNTLDLLDSIKKNALDAKSGRLGDGASAVLEMDRFKRGIRRLQRWRDEIRMRMETEAIRQAKGYEVQL
;
A
#
# COMPACT_ATOMS: atom_id res chain seq x y z
N MET A 1 27.08 9.19 -21.32
CA MET A 1 26.16 9.46 -20.21
C MET A 1 25.72 8.12 -19.66
N SER A 2 26.00 7.86 -18.39
CA SER A 2 25.55 6.65 -17.69
C SER A 2 24.02 6.62 -17.65
N ALA A 3 23.39 5.45 -17.62
CA ALA A 3 21.94 5.33 -17.41
C ALA A 3 21.49 6.05 -16.12
N GLU A 4 22.35 6.08 -15.10
CA GLU A 4 22.12 6.81 -13.85
C GLU A 4 22.01 8.33 -14.03
N GLU A 5 22.72 8.91 -15.00
CA GLU A 5 22.68 10.35 -15.29
C GLU A 5 21.41 10.75 -16.04
N ARG A 6 20.78 9.80 -16.77
CA ARG A 6 19.53 10.01 -17.51
C ARG A 6 18.30 9.97 -16.61
N ASP A 7 18.32 9.16 -15.56
CA ASP A 7 17.20 9.05 -14.60
C ASP A 7 17.24 10.10 -13.47
N ALA A 8 18.36 10.80 -13.32
CA ALA A 8 18.54 11.83 -12.30
C ALA A 8 17.41 12.88 -12.25
N PRO A 9 16.94 13.46 -13.37
CA PRO A 9 15.81 14.40 -13.36
C PRO A 9 14.49 13.76 -12.87
N LEU A 10 14.19 12.52 -13.29
CA LEU A 10 12.98 11.81 -12.83
C LEU A 10 13.03 11.55 -11.32
N ARG A 11 14.15 11.04 -10.80
CA ARG A 11 14.32 10.80 -9.35
C ARG A 11 14.19 12.09 -8.55
N LYS A 12 14.70 13.21 -9.09
CA LYS A 12 14.52 14.52 -8.47
C LYS A 12 13.04 14.92 -8.44
N ALA A 13 12.31 14.77 -9.54
CA ALA A 13 10.87 15.07 -9.60
C ALA A 13 10.04 14.19 -8.64
N GLN A 14 10.32 12.89 -8.59
CA GLN A 14 9.71 11.96 -7.62
C GLN A 14 9.96 12.42 -6.17
N LYS A 15 11.20 12.81 -5.86
CA LYS A 15 11.57 13.29 -4.53
C LYS A 15 10.86 14.60 -4.18
N GLU A 16 10.82 15.56 -5.09
CA GLU A 16 10.14 16.85 -4.87
C GLU A 16 8.64 16.67 -4.65
N GLN A 17 8.00 15.79 -5.44
CA GLN A 17 6.59 15.43 -5.26
C GLN A 17 6.36 14.76 -3.91
N PHE A 18 7.23 13.83 -3.52
CA PHE A 18 7.17 13.17 -2.21
C PHE A 18 7.27 14.16 -1.06
N GLU A 19 8.30 15.00 -1.06
CA GLU A 19 8.53 16.00 0.00
C GLU A 19 7.38 17.00 0.10
N HIS A 20 6.81 17.41 -1.04
CA HIS A 20 5.67 18.31 -1.08
C HIS A 20 4.43 17.69 -0.40
N VAL A 21 4.02 16.50 -0.84
CA VAL A 21 2.81 15.84 -0.32
C VAL A 21 3.02 15.37 1.11
N GLU A 22 4.19 14.83 1.45
CA GLU A 22 4.53 14.45 2.82
C GLU A 22 4.42 15.64 3.78
N LYS A 23 4.92 16.82 3.37
CA LYS A 23 4.81 18.03 4.16
C LYS A 23 3.34 18.39 4.42
N LEU A 24 2.49 18.37 3.39
CA LEU A 24 1.06 18.67 3.53
C LEU A 24 0.35 17.67 4.45
N LEU A 25 0.66 16.37 4.34
CA LEU A 25 0.11 15.35 5.22
C LEU A 25 0.51 15.62 6.69
N ARG A 26 1.79 15.94 6.94
CA ARG A 26 2.30 16.23 8.29
C ARG A 26 1.75 17.52 8.89
N GLU A 27 1.45 18.53 8.07
CA GLU A 27 0.89 19.81 8.51
C GLU A 27 -0.61 19.71 8.83
N ALA A 28 -1.30 18.64 8.40
CA ALA A 28 -2.70 18.44 8.68
C ALA A 28 -3.00 18.36 10.18
N THR A 29 -3.88 19.25 10.65
CA THR A 29 -4.24 19.40 12.06
C THR A 29 -5.45 18.55 12.47
N SER A 30 -6.19 18.04 11.49
CA SER A 30 -7.36 17.19 11.70
C SER A 30 -7.35 16.00 10.74
N ASP A 31 -8.09 14.96 11.11
CA ASP A 31 -8.29 13.78 10.28
C ASP A 31 -8.98 14.10 8.94
N VAL A 32 -9.93 15.03 8.94
CA VAL A 32 -10.60 15.53 7.73
C VAL A 32 -9.63 16.30 6.83
N GLU A 33 -8.78 17.15 7.40
CA GLU A 33 -7.76 17.88 6.64
C GLU A 33 -6.75 16.92 6.00
N LEU A 34 -6.29 15.92 6.76
CA LEU A 34 -5.40 14.87 6.26
C LEU A 34 -6.04 14.11 5.10
N TRP A 35 -7.33 13.76 5.23
CA TRP A 35 -8.08 13.11 4.17
C TRP A 35 -8.24 14.00 2.93
N ASN A 36 -8.47 15.30 3.11
CA ASN A 36 -8.56 16.24 1.99
C ASN A 36 -7.23 16.36 1.24
N VAL A 37 -6.09 16.31 1.93
CA VAL A 37 -4.77 16.26 1.27
C VAL A 37 -4.64 15.00 0.42
N LEU A 38 -4.99 13.82 0.96
CA LEU A 38 -5.00 12.59 0.18
C LEU A 38 -5.91 12.69 -1.05
N GLU A 39 -7.12 13.21 -0.87
CA GLU A 39 -8.12 13.34 -1.92
C GLU A 39 -7.65 14.24 -3.06
N ASN A 40 -7.06 15.40 -2.72
CA ASN A 40 -6.65 16.43 -3.66
C ASN A 40 -5.31 16.13 -4.34
N GLU A 41 -4.31 15.68 -3.58
CA GLU A 41 -2.93 15.56 -4.07
C GLU A 41 -2.60 14.15 -4.57
N VAL A 42 -3.33 13.12 -4.11
CA VAL A 42 -3.01 11.72 -4.41
C VAL A 42 -4.14 11.04 -5.18
N PHE A 43 -5.34 10.94 -4.61
CA PHE A 43 -6.44 10.21 -5.23
C PHE A 43 -6.93 10.86 -6.51
N SER A 44 -6.97 12.20 -6.58
CA SER A 44 -7.31 12.91 -7.82
C SER A 44 -6.37 12.55 -8.98
N VAL A 45 -5.07 12.43 -8.70
CA VAL A 45 -4.04 12.07 -9.67
C VAL A 45 -4.24 10.63 -10.13
N ILE A 46 -4.38 9.69 -9.19
CA ILE A 46 -4.63 8.27 -9.52
C ILE A 46 -5.90 8.09 -10.36
N ARG A 47 -6.98 8.86 -10.09
CA ARG A 47 -8.20 8.83 -10.92
C ARG A 47 -7.96 9.31 -12.34
N ARG A 48 -7.21 10.40 -12.50
CA ARG A 48 -6.89 10.96 -13.83
C ARG A 48 -6.04 10.00 -14.65
N LEU A 49 -5.10 9.32 -14.00
CA LEU A 49 -4.27 8.29 -14.64
C LEU A 49 -5.07 7.09 -15.14
N ASN A 50 -6.22 6.80 -14.53
CA ASN A 50 -7.15 5.73 -14.91
C ASN A 50 -6.43 4.41 -15.20
N LEU A 51 -5.75 3.89 -14.16
CA LEU A 51 -4.82 2.75 -14.23
C LEU A 51 -5.43 1.44 -14.76
N ASP A 52 -6.76 1.34 -14.80
CA ASP A 52 -7.49 0.18 -15.31
C ASP A 52 -7.83 0.28 -16.81
N ALA A 53 -7.53 1.42 -17.45
CA ALA A 53 -7.83 1.62 -18.87
C ALA A 53 -6.90 0.77 -19.76
N PRO A 54 -7.42 0.11 -20.83
CA PRO A 54 -6.61 -0.71 -21.72
C PRO A 54 -5.41 0.03 -22.35
N GLN A 55 -5.59 1.33 -22.61
CA GLN A 55 -4.57 2.22 -23.15
C GLN A 55 -3.36 2.42 -22.22
N PHE A 56 -3.54 2.27 -20.91
CA PHE A 56 -2.45 2.40 -19.93
C PHE A 56 -1.41 1.29 -20.08
N PHE A 57 -1.86 0.07 -20.39
CA PHE A 57 -0.99 -1.08 -20.65
C PHE A 57 -0.50 -1.15 -22.10
N ALA A 58 -1.24 -0.57 -23.05
CA ALA A 58 -0.83 -0.52 -24.45
C ALA A 58 0.38 0.42 -24.70
N GLY A 59 0.50 1.50 -23.93
CA GLY A 59 1.59 2.48 -24.10
C GLY A 59 2.95 2.08 -23.51
N GLN A 60 3.05 0.98 -22.75
CA GLN A 60 4.32 0.53 -22.14
C GLN A 60 5.13 -0.43 -23.04
N GLU A 61 4.51 -1.06 -24.04
CA GLU A 61 5.21 -1.95 -24.98
C GLU A 61 5.76 -1.19 -26.22
N ASP A 62 5.16 -0.06 -26.59
CA ASP A 62 5.43 0.62 -27.88
C ASP A 62 6.62 1.60 -27.87
N GLU A 63 7.19 1.97 -26.71
CA GLU A 63 8.31 2.92 -26.64
C GLU A 63 9.68 2.30 -26.97
N ALA A 64 9.78 0.97 -27.03
CA ALA A 64 11.02 0.27 -27.35
C ALA A 64 11.17 -0.11 -28.84
N THR A 65 10.13 0.06 -29.68
CA THR A 65 10.15 -0.47 -31.07
C THR A 65 9.82 0.55 -32.15
N LYS A 66 9.50 1.80 -31.81
CA LYS A 66 9.11 2.85 -32.79
C LYS A 66 10.22 3.84 -33.19
N LYS A 67 11.49 3.42 -33.16
CA LYS A 67 12.63 4.27 -33.61
C LYS A 67 13.35 3.81 -34.88
N GLU A 68 12.91 2.75 -35.56
CA GLU A 68 13.63 2.25 -36.75
C GLU A 68 12.86 2.25 -38.08
N GLU A 69 11.57 2.57 -38.13
CA GLU A 69 10.83 2.60 -39.41
C GLU A 69 10.00 3.88 -39.53
N GLU A 70 10.65 4.99 -39.87
CA GLU A 70 10.02 6.14 -40.57
C GLU A 70 11.12 7.09 -41.04
N LYS A 71 11.96 6.58 -41.95
CA LYS A 71 12.73 7.37 -42.90
C LYS A 71 12.61 6.67 -44.24
N GLU A 72 11.63 7.10 -45.03
CA GLU A 72 11.75 7.38 -46.47
C GLU A 72 10.36 7.71 -47.07
N GLU A 73 10.34 8.76 -47.90
CA GLU A 73 9.27 9.23 -48.81
C GLU A 73 8.17 10.14 -48.21
N GLU A 74 8.40 11.47 -48.15
CA GLU A 74 8.09 12.52 -49.17
C GLU A 74 6.65 13.07 -49.00
N GLU A 75 6.45 14.25 -48.40
CA GLU A 75 6.47 15.64 -48.93
C GLU A 75 5.08 16.19 -49.34
N GLU A 76 4.82 17.46 -48.94
CA GLU A 76 3.69 18.37 -49.28
C GLU A 76 2.35 18.13 -48.53
N GLU A 77 1.73 19.02 -47.72
CA GLU A 77 1.62 20.49 -47.66
C GLU A 77 1.34 20.98 -46.21
N GLU A 78 1.52 22.29 -46.02
CA GLU A 78 1.61 23.11 -44.80
C GLU A 78 0.33 23.19 -43.92
N GLU A 79 0.49 23.25 -42.58
CA GLU A 79 0.14 24.45 -41.80
C GLU A 79 0.76 24.43 -40.39
N GLU A 80 1.12 25.63 -39.94
CA GLU A 80 2.02 25.96 -38.83
C GLU A 80 1.55 25.48 -37.44
N GLY A 81 2.51 24.95 -36.67
CA GLY A 81 2.33 24.64 -35.25
C GLY A 81 3.64 24.27 -34.56
N ASN A 82 4.58 25.21 -34.54
CA ASN A 82 5.77 25.35 -33.69
C ASN A 82 6.45 24.07 -33.10
N PRO A 83 7.71 23.75 -33.48
CA PRO A 83 8.51 22.74 -32.80
C PRO A 83 9.23 23.39 -31.61
N GLU A 84 8.55 23.48 -30.47
CA GLU A 84 9.14 24.00 -29.24
C GLU A 84 9.24 22.92 -28.15
N GLU A 85 10.50 22.61 -27.84
CA GLU A 85 11.02 22.11 -26.56
C GLU A 85 10.87 20.60 -26.26
N ASP A 86 11.95 19.87 -26.57
CA ASP A 86 12.41 18.69 -25.83
C ASP A 86 12.66 19.07 -24.35
N SER A 87 11.59 19.35 -23.61
CA SER A 87 11.57 19.18 -22.16
C SER A 87 11.13 17.74 -21.93
N GLU A 88 11.98 16.94 -21.29
CA GLU A 88 11.63 15.60 -20.83
C GLU A 88 10.47 15.71 -19.81
N SER A 89 9.24 15.83 -20.30
CA SER A 89 8.05 15.83 -19.47
C SER A 89 7.74 14.40 -19.08
N PHE A 90 8.20 14.00 -17.89
CA PHE A 90 7.89 12.69 -17.33
C PHE A 90 6.38 12.51 -17.19
N SER A 91 5.90 11.31 -17.47
CA SER A 91 4.49 11.00 -17.25
C SER A 91 4.14 11.17 -15.77
N GLU A 92 2.93 11.67 -15.50
CA GLU A 92 2.45 11.86 -14.13
C GLU A 92 2.49 10.55 -13.32
N PHE A 93 2.31 9.40 -13.99
CA PHE A 93 2.45 8.07 -13.39
C PHE A 93 3.89 7.76 -12.94
N GLN A 94 4.91 8.08 -13.75
CA GLN A 94 6.31 7.85 -13.40
C GLN A 94 6.72 8.64 -12.14
N ILE A 95 6.04 9.76 -11.87
CA ILE A 95 6.29 10.58 -10.68
C ILE A 95 5.54 10.02 -9.47
N ILE A 96 4.20 9.85 -9.56
CA ILE A 96 3.40 9.48 -8.39
C ILE A 96 3.44 7.99 -8.04
N GLY A 97 3.59 7.11 -9.04
CA GLY A 97 3.47 5.67 -8.89
C GLY A 97 4.37 5.10 -7.79
N PRO A 98 5.69 5.39 -7.80
CA PRO A 98 6.62 4.91 -6.78
C PRO A 98 6.33 5.45 -5.37
N ASN A 99 5.72 6.64 -5.27
CA ASN A 99 5.44 7.30 -3.99
C ASN A 99 4.07 6.94 -3.42
N TYR A 100 3.15 6.43 -4.24
CA TYR A 100 1.76 6.18 -3.87
C TYR A 100 1.59 5.30 -2.62
N PRO A 101 2.19 4.08 -2.53
CA PRO A 101 2.09 3.27 -1.31
C PRO A 101 2.69 3.97 -0.07
N SER A 102 3.75 4.76 -0.23
CA SER A 102 4.33 5.53 0.87
C SER A 102 3.37 6.59 1.42
N PHE A 103 2.62 7.29 0.55
CA PHE A 103 1.60 8.23 1.02
C PHE A 103 0.46 7.54 1.78
N MET A 104 0.01 6.38 1.30
CA MET A 104 -1.02 5.59 2.00
C MET A 104 -0.54 5.19 3.39
N LEU A 105 0.72 4.74 3.49
CA LEU A 105 1.32 4.33 4.76
C LEU A 105 1.49 5.50 5.73
N ILE A 106 1.96 6.66 5.26
CA ILE A 106 2.11 7.87 6.08
C ILE A 106 0.76 8.30 6.64
N ALA A 107 -0.24 8.43 5.78
CA ALA A 107 -1.57 8.86 6.20
C ALA A 107 -2.23 7.85 7.14
N MET A 108 -2.10 6.54 6.88
CA MET A 108 -2.63 5.51 7.77
C MET A 108 -2.00 5.57 9.16
N ARG A 109 -0.67 5.75 9.24
CA ARG A 109 0.04 5.90 10.51
C ARG A 109 -0.43 7.13 11.27
N GLN A 110 -0.58 8.25 10.58
CA GLN A 110 -1.03 9.50 11.19
C GLN A 110 -2.48 9.39 11.69
N LEU A 111 -3.38 8.80 10.90
CA LEU A 111 -4.75 8.51 11.35
C LEU A 111 -4.76 7.60 12.58
N ARG A 112 -3.90 6.58 12.63
CA ARG A 112 -3.84 5.67 13.79
C ARG A 112 -3.27 6.33 15.05
N VAL A 113 -2.20 7.12 14.91
CA VAL A 113 -1.44 7.65 16.05
C VAL A 113 -2.01 8.98 16.54
N ASP A 114 -2.26 9.92 15.63
CA ASP A 114 -2.67 11.28 15.98
C ASP A 114 -4.19 11.40 16.08
N PHE A 115 -4.93 10.57 15.32
CA PHE A 115 -6.40 10.60 15.26
C PHE A 115 -7.08 9.24 15.54
N PRO A 116 -6.75 8.53 16.64
CA PRO A 116 -7.17 7.13 16.87
C PRO A 116 -8.69 6.90 16.93
N GLY A 117 -9.48 7.96 17.17
CA GLY A 117 -10.95 7.90 17.16
C GLY A 117 -11.58 8.12 15.79
N SER A 118 -10.80 8.47 14.77
CA SER A 118 -11.28 8.72 13.42
C SER A 118 -11.70 7.43 12.73
N THR A 119 -12.86 7.45 12.08
CA THR A 119 -13.32 6.36 11.22
C THR A 119 -12.70 6.43 9.83
N LEU A 120 -11.98 7.50 9.48
CA LEU A 120 -11.42 7.70 8.13
C LEU A 120 -10.34 6.67 7.79
N ALA A 121 -9.62 6.15 8.79
CA ALA A 121 -8.67 5.08 8.55
C ALA A 121 -9.32 3.79 8.03
N LEU A 122 -10.53 3.48 8.50
CA LEU A 122 -11.31 2.34 7.98
C LEU A 122 -11.78 2.59 6.54
N ALA A 123 -11.85 3.84 6.10
CA ALA A 123 -12.23 4.21 4.75
C ALA A 123 -11.05 4.18 3.77
N LEU A 124 -9.80 4.16 4.25
CA LEU A 124 -8.61 4.25 3.41
C LEU A 124 -8.52 3.10 2.39
N LEU A 125 -8.65 1.86 2.87
CA LEU A 125 -8.58 0.68 2.00
C LEU A 125 -9.76 0.59 1.01
N PRO A 126 -11.02 0.80 1.42
CA PRO A 126 -12.13 0.99 0.47
C PRO A 126 -11.89 2.11 -0.56
N ALA A 127 -11.30 3.24 -0.15
CA ALA A 127 -11.00 4.34 -1.05
C ALA A 127 -9.99 3.92 -2.13
N ILE A 128 -8.88 3.29 -1.74
CA ILE A 128 -7.88 2.75 -2.68
C ILE A 128 -8.55 1.78 -3.67
N LYS A 129 -9.37 0.85 -3.20
CA LYS A 129 -10.08 -0.10 -4.07
C LYS A 129 -11.09 0.56 -4.99
N SER A 130 -11.76 1.63 -4.54
CA SER A 130 -12.74 2.34 -5.35
C SER A 130 -12.12 3.05 -6.56
N LEU A 131 -10.81 3.32 -6.51
CA LEU A 131 -10.04 3.91 -7.60
C LEU A 131 -9.68 2.92 -8.70
N GLY A 132 -9.83 1.62 -8.46
CA GLY A 132 -9.56 0.57 -9.44
C GLY A 132 -8.57 -0.49 -8.97
N ARG A 133 -8.40 -1.52 -9.80
CA ARG A 133 -7.50 -2.64 -9.53
C ARG A 133 -6.03 -2.22 -9.56
N GLY A 134 -5.65 -1.37 -10.52
CA GLY A 134 -4.31 -0.81 -10.60
C GLY A 134 -3.96 0.03 -9.38
N SER A 135 -4.93 0.79 -8.84
CA SER A 135 -4.73 1.53 -7.60
C SER A 135 -4.52 0.59 -6.42
N TYR A 136 -5.32 -0.47 -6.29
CA TYR A 136 -5.11 -1.48 -5.26
C TYR A 136 -3.75 -2.16 -5.40
N ALA A 137 -3.35 -2.59 -6.60
CA ALA A 137 -2.08 -3.26 -6.85
C ALA A 137 -0.86 -2.38 -6.49
N LEU A 138 -0.95 -1.07 -6.65
CA LEU A 138 0.14 -0.13 -6.33
C LEU A 138 0.11 0.34 -4.87
N GLY A 139 -1.08 0.60 -4.33
CA GLY A 139 -1.25 1.23 -3.01
C GLY A 139 -1.31 0.24 -1.86
N ALA A 140 -1.71 -1.01 -2.12
CA ALA A 140 -1.79 -2.04 -1.11
C ALA A 140 -0.39 -2.63 -0.85
N SER A 141 0.11 -2.45 0.37
CA SER A 141 1.39 -3.02 0.80
C SER A 141 1.23 -3.77 2.13
N THR A 142 2.14 -4.70 2.41
CA THR A 142 2.19 -5.44 3.67
C THR A 142 2.23 -4.49 4.88
N GLU A 143 3.00 -3.40 4.80
CA GLU A 143 3.08 -2.39 5.86
C GLU A 143 1.75 -1.68 6.09
N LEU A 144 1.02 -1.35 5.02
CA LEU A 144 -0.31 -0.73 5.15
C LEU A 144 -1.27 -1.66 5.89
N TYR A 145 -1.28 -2.96 5.54
CA TYR A 145 -2.10 -3.95 6.25
C TYR A 145 -1.67 -4.12 7.71
N ASN A 146 -0.37 -4.13 8.00
CA ASN A 146 0.12 -4.19 9.38
C ASN A 146 -0.41 -3.01 10.23
N GLU A 147 -0.49 -1.81 9.65
CA GLU A 147 -1.10 -0.65 10.34
C GLU A 147 -2.61 -0.82 10.56
N LEU A 148 -3.34 -1.34 9.56
CA LEU A 148 -4.78 -1.63 9.66
C LEU A 148 -5.09 -2.71 10.69
N LEU A 149 -4.31 -3.79 10.72
CA LEU A 149 -4.40 -4.86 11.72
C LEU A 149 -4.18 -4.32 13.14
N ALA A 150 -3.16 -3.47 13.31
CA ALA A 150 -2.88 -2.84 14.59
C ALA A 150 -4.03 -1.94 15.04
N MET A 151 -4.61 -1.15 14.13
CA MET A 151 -5.78 -0.32 14.43
C MET A 151 -7.02 -1.15 14.79
N ALA A 152 -7.33 -2.19 14.01
CA ALA A 152 -8.46 -3.08 14.26
C ALA A 152 -8.42 -3.67 15.67
N TRP A 153 -7.22 -3.97 16.16
CA TRP A 153 -7.03 -4.43 17.53
C TRP A 153 -7.10 -3.31 18.57
N LEU A 154 -6.28 -2.26 18.42
CA LEU A 154 -6.09 -1.24 19.45
C LEU A 154 -7.36 -0.41 19.69
N THR A 155 -8.09 -0.08 18.63
CA THR A 155 -9.27 0.77 18.72
C THR A 155 -10.54 -0.05 18.96
N TYR A 156 -10.67 -1.22 18.32
CA TYR A 156 -11.94 -1.95 18.29
C TYR A 156 -11.90 -3.33 18.96
N SER A 157 -10.72 -3.84 19.34
CA SER A 157 -10.53 -5.22 19.83
C SER A 157 -11.20 -6.26 18.93
N ASP A 158 -11.16 -6.02 17.62
CA ASP A 158 -11.99 -6.75 16.67
C ASP A 158 -11.25 -7.94 16.04
N PHE A 159 -11.46 -9.12 16.61
CA PHE A 159 -10.97 -10.37 16.04
C PHE A 159 -11.55 -10.72 14.67
N GLN A 160 -12.70 -10.15 14.28
CA GLN A 160 -13.26 -10.43 12.96
C GLN A 160 -12.60 -9.54 11.91
N GLY A 161 -12.48 -8.23 12.16
CA GLY A 161 -11.73 -7.34 11.28
C GLY A 161 -10.28 -7.78 11.04
N ILE A 162 -9.60 -8.34 12.05
CA ILE A 162 -8.27 -8.94 11.87
C ILE A 162 -8.31 -10.14 10.91
N ASP A 163 -9.27 -11.04 11.10
CA ASP A 163 -9.46 -12.24 10.26
C ASP A 163 -9.75 -11.84 8.81
N ASP A 164 -10.64 -10.85 8.62
CA ASP A 164 -11.03 -10.34 7.31
C ASP A 164 -9.86 -9.66 6.59
N LEU A 165 -9.04 -8.86 7.30
CA LEU A 165 -7.85 -8.21 6.74
C LEU A 165 -6.77 -9.22 6.32
N LEU A 166 -6.50 -10.25 7.14
CA LEU A 166 -5.53 -11.29 6.80
C LEU A 166 -6.00 -12.13 5.60
N GLN A 167 -7.30 -12.46 5.57
CA GLN A 167 -7.91 -13.14 4.43
C GLN A 167 -7.84 -12.28 3.16
N GLU A 168 -7.98 -10.97 3.31
CA GLU A 168 -7.88 -10.04 2.20
C GLU A 168 -6.46 -9.93 1.65
N MET A 169 -5.43 -9.88 2.52
CA MET A 169 -4.03 -9.96 2.09
C MET A 169 -3.79 -11.23 1.26
N GLU A 170 -4.27 -12.37 1.75
CA GLU A 170 -4.16 -13.65 1.03
C GLU A 170 -4.85 -13.59 -0.34
N ASN A 171 -6.09 -13.08 -0.39
CA ASN A 171 -6.84 -12.98 -1.65
C ASN A 171 -6.22 -11.98 -2.64
N GLY A 172 -5.58 -10.93 -2.11
CA GLY A 172 -4.88 -9.91 -2.88
C GLY A 172 -3.49 -10.32 -3.34
N GLY A 173 -2.97 -11.47 -2.90
CA GLY A 173 -1.59 -11.89 -3.17
C GLY A 173 -0.56 -10.99 -2.49
N ILE A 174 -0.90 -10.43 -1.33
CA ILE A 174 -0.01 -9.57 -0.54
C ILE A 174 0.72 -10.46 0.47
N ASP A 175 2.04 -10.41 0.44
CA ASP A 175 2.88 -11.24 1.30
C ASP A 175 2.76 -10.84 2.77
N PHE A 176 3.02 -11.80 3.64
CA PHE A 176 3.12 -11.59 5.08
C PHE A 176 4.58 -11.45 5.47
N ASP A 177 4.87 -10.54 6.41
CA ASP A 177 6.23 -10.33 6.91
C ASP A 177 6.37 -10.71 8.40
N THR A 178 7.60 -10.60 8.89
CA THR A 178 7.90 -10.85 10.31
C THR A 178 7.12 -9.90 11.21
N ASN A 179 6.87 -8.66 10.78
CA ASN A 179 6.09 -7.70 11.54
C ASN A 179 4.62 -8.14 11.66
N THR A 180 4.03 -8.75 10.62
CA THR A 180 2.69 -9.35 10.71
C THR A 180 2.65 -10.41 11.80
N LEU A 181 3.63 -11.33 11.83
CA LEU A 181 3.70 -12.37 12.86
C LEU A 181 3.84 -11.78 14.28
N ASP A 182 4.77 -10.86 14.46
CA ASP A 182 5.02 -10.19 15.74
C ASP A 182 3.80 -9.42 16.23
N LEU A 183 3.04 -8.82 15.30
CA LEU A 183 1.79 -8.14 15.59
C LEU A 183 0.72 -9.14 16.07
N LEU A 184 0.54 -10.28 15.40
CA LEU A 184 -0.42 -11.30 15.83
C LEU A 184 -0.09 -11.89 17.20
N ASP A 185 1.19 -12.16 17.48
CA ASP A 185 1.64 -12.62 18.79
C ASP A 185 1.42 -11.55 19.87
N SER A 186 1.69 -10.28 19.56
CA SER A 186 1.43 -9.14 20.44
C SER A 186 -0.07 -8.96 20.73
N ILE A 187 -0.92 -9.05 19.70
CA ILE A 187 -2.38 -8.99 19.83
C ILE A 187 -2.88 -10.11 20.75
N LYS A 188 -2.45 -11.35 20.50
CA LYS A 188 -2.83 -12.50 21.32
C LYS A 188 -2.41 -12.32 22.78
N LYS A 189 -1.18 -11.88 23.01
CA LYS A 189 -0.69 -11.61 24.37
C LYS A 189 -1.50 -10.51 25.05
N ASN A 190 -1.68 -9.37 24.38
CA ASN A 190 -2.48 -8.25 24.89
C ASN A 190 -3.93 -8.66 25.19
N ALA A 191 -4.53 -9.51 24.36
CA ALA A 191 -5.88 -10.03 24.56
C ALA A 191 -6.01 -10.86 25.84
N LEU A 192 -5.01 -11.71 26.12
CA LEU A 192 -4.97 -12.55 27.31
C LEU A 192 -4.65 -11.73 28.56
N ASP A 193 -3.67 -10.81 28.46
CA ASP A 193 -3.20 -9.97 29.56
C ASP A 193 -4.26 -8.95 30.00
N ALA A 194 -4.95 -8.29 29.06
CA ALA A 194 -6.03 -7.35 29.37
C ALA A 194 -7.20 -8.01 30.12
N LYS A 195 -7.34 -9.33 30.01
CA LYS A 195 -8.35 -10.11 30.72
C LYS A 195 -7.81 -10.72 32.00
N SER A 196 -6.55 -11.18 32.03
CA SER A 196 -5.92 -11.71 33.26
C SER A 196 -5.57 -10.63 34.28
N GLY A 197 -5.29 -9.38 33.86
CA GLY A 197 -4.99 -8.27 34.76
C GLY A 197 -6.16 -7.80 35.65
N ARG A 198 -7.36 -8.32 35.44
CA ARG A 198 -8.57 -8.09 36.26
C ARG A 198 -9.03 -9.35 36.98
N LEU A 199 -8.09 -10.19 37.46
CA LEU A 199 -8.33 -11.46 38.14
C LEU A 199 -9.32 -11.34 39.31
N GLY A 200 -10.60 -11.44 38.94
CA GLY A 200 -11.81 -11.66 39.72
C GLY A 200 -12.81 -12.34 38.78
N ASP A 201 -13.91 -12.85 39.31
CA ASP A 201 -14.83 -13.76 38.58
C ASP A 201 -15.28 -13.26 37.19
N GLY A 202 -15.42 -11.93 37.00
CA GLY A 202 -15.82 -11.34 35.72
C GLY A 202 -14.80 -11.49 34.59
N ALA A 203 -13.50 -11.53 34.89
CA ALA A 203 -12.46 -11.77 33.89
C ALA A 203 -12.49 -13.21 33.37
N SER A 204 -12.66 -14.16 34.28
CA SER A 204 -12.79 -15.59 33.95
C SER A 204 -14.00 -15.82 33.04
N ALA A 205 -15.14 -15.20 33.36
CA ALA A 205 -16.35 -15.30 32.53
C ALA A 205 -16.13 -14.80 31.08
N VAL A 206 -15.35 -13.73 30.86
CA VAL A 206 -15.05 -13.21 29.51
C VAL A 206 -14.13 -14.15 28.73
N LEU A 207 -13.12 -14.73 29.38
CA LEU A 207 -12.26 -15.75 28.77
C LEU A 207 -13.05 -17.00 28.38
N GLU A 208 -14.08 -17.33 29.16
CA GLU A 208 -14.97 -18.45 28.89
C GLU A 208 -15.93 -18.20 27.72
N MET A 209 -16.15 -16.94 27.32
CA MET A 209 -17.04 -16.60 26.21
C MET A 209 -16.57 -17.20 24.89
N ASP A 210 -17.49 -17.85 24.17
CA ASP A 210 -17.19 -18.50 22.91
C ASP A 210 -16.61 -17.57 21.84
N ARG A 211 -17.08 -16.30 21.78
CA ARG A 211 -16.56 -15.31 20.82
C ARG A 211 -15.08 -15.07 21.03
N PHE A 212 -14.65 -14.93 22.28
CA PHE A 212 -13.25 -14.70 22.63
C PHE A 212 -12.38 -15.92 22.31
N LYS A 213 -12.81 -17.12 22.75
CA LYS A 213 -12.12 -18.38 22.43
C LYS A 213 -11.98 -18.60 20.93
N ARG A 214 -13.02 -18.32 20.14
CA ARG A 214 -12.98 -18.39 18.67
C ARG A 214 -11.97 -17.39 18.10
N GLY A 215 -11.98 -16.14 18.56
CA GLY A 215 -11.03 -15.11 18.13
C GLY A 215 -9.58 -15.53 18.34
N ILE A 216 -9.23 -15.98 19.56
CA ILE A 216 -7.88 -16.47 19.87
C ILE A 216 -7.49 -17.68 19.02
N ARG A 217 -8.40 -18.63 18.80
CA ARG A 217 -8.13 -19.79 17.93
C ARG A 217 -7.87 -19.39 16.47
N ARG A 218 -8.58 -18.39 15.95
CA ARG A 218 -8.35 -17.87 14.59
C ARG A 218 -7.01 -17.16 14.47
N LEU A 219 -6.67 -16.29 15.41
CA LEU A 219 -5.33 -15.66 15.46
C LEU A 219 -4.21 -16.70 15.49
N GLN A 220 -4.37 -17.73 16.33
CA GLN A 220 -3.39 -18.81 16.42
C GLN A 220 -3.24 -19.55 15.09
N ARG A 221 -4.36 -19.87 14.42
CA ARG A 221 -4.35 -20.51 13.10
C ARG A 221 -3.61 -19.66 12.08
N TRP A 222 -3.97 -18.39 11.96
CA TRP A 222 -3.31 -17.45 11.04
C TRP A 222 -1.81 -17.38 11.29
N ARG A 223 -1.39 -17.25 12.55
CA ARG A 223 0.02 -17.23 12.91
C ARG A 223 0.76 -18.50 12.46
N ASP A 224 0.16 -19.66 12.69
CA ASP A 224 0.76 -20.95 12.31
C ASP A 224 0.87 -21.10 10.79
N GLU A 225 -0.17 -20.69 10.06
CA GLU A 225 -0.18 -20.69 8.60
C GLU A 225 0.84 -19.73 8.00
N ILE A 226 0.90 -18.49 8.49
CA ILE A 226 1.86 -17.47 8.03
C ILE A 226 3.29 -17.93 8.28
N ARG A 227 3.58 -18.44 9.48
CA ARG A 227 4.92 -18.96 9.82
C ARG A 227 5.35 -20.06 8.85
N MET A 228 4.48 -21.03 8.58
CA MET A 228 4.77 -22.13 7.67
C MET A 228 5.04 -21.63 6.24
N ARG A 229 4.30 -20.63 5.76
CA ARG A 229 4.50 -20.02 4.44
C ARG A 229 5.85 -19.32 4.36
N MET A 230 6.16 -18.46 5.33
CA MET A 230 7.43 -17.76 5.38
C MET A 230 8.63 -18.71 5.46
N GLU A 231 8.55 -19.78 6.25
CA GLU A 231 9.58 -20.83 6.29
C GLU A 231 9.75 -21.51 4.92
N THR A 232 8.65 -21.81 4.24
CA THR A 232 8.65 -22.43 2.91
C THR A 232 9.28 -21.51 1.85
N GLU A 233 8.95 -20.22 1.89
CA GLU A 233 9.51 -19.20 1.01
C GLU A 233 11.00 -18.98 1.27
N ALA A 234 11.42 -18.91 2.54
CA ALA A 234 12.83 -18.81 2.90
C ALA A 234 13.64 -20.01 2.39
N ILE A 235 13.09 -21.23 2.49
CA ILE A 235 13.72 -22.43 1.92
C ILE A 235 13.79 -22.36 0.40
N ARG A 236 12.73 -21.88 -0.27
CA ARG A 236 12.70 -21.72 -1.73
C ARG A 236 13.75 -20.72 -2.19
N GLN A 237 13.85 -19.58 -1.51
CA GLN A 237 14.85 -18.55 -1.81
C GLN A 237 16.26 -19.13 -1.64
N ALA A 238 16.55 -19.77 -0.50
CA ALA A 238 17.85 -20.39 -0.25
C ALA A 238 18.26 -21.40 -1.34
N LYS A 239 17.33 -22.27 -1.78
CA LYS A 239 17.57 -23.22 -2.87
C LYS A 239 17.72 -22.54 -4.23
N GLY A 240 17.04 -21.43 -4.47
CA GLY A 240 17.17 -20.64 -5.70
C GLY A 240 18.57 -20.03 -5.86
N TYR A 241 19.17 -19.58 -4.76
CA TYR A 241 20.55 -19.07 -4.75
C TYR A 241 21.60 -20.17 -4.97
N GLU A 242 21.36 -21.40 -4.52
CA GLU A 242 22.27 -22.54 -4.75
C GLU A 242 22.32 -23.01 -6.22
N VAL A 243 21.32 -22.69 -7.03
CA VAL A 243 21.27 -23.08 -8.46
C VAL A 243 21.94 -22.03 -9.37
N GLN A 244 22.22 -20.83 -8.86
CA GLN A 244 22.82 -19.71 -9.61
C GLN A 244 24.32 -19.51 -9.32
N LEU A 245 24.92 -20.35 -8.46
CA LEU A 245 26.36 -20.42 -8.16
C LEU A 245 26.99 -21.65 -8.82
#